data_AF-A0A0F9HLE9-F1
#
_entry.id   AF-A0A0F9HLE9-F1
#
_cell.length_a   1.000
_cell.length_b   1.000
_cell.length_c   1.000
_cell.angle_alpha   90.00
_cell.angle_beta   90.00
_cell.angle_gamma   90.00
#
_symmetry.space_group_name_H-M   'P 1'
#
loop_
_entity.id
_entity.type
_entity.pdbx_description
1 polymer ?
#
loop_
_entity_poly.entity_id
_entity_poly.type
_entity_poly.pdbx_seq_one_letter_code
_entity_poly.pdbx_strand_id
1 'polypeptide(L)' 'MVYELNCDYDSRNSFYGKANVRTEGNKTILQSYTTDVAYIENGCAVVNGMYSNTTLRHIKEFLLQNARKCQGI' A
#
# COMPACT_ATOMS: atom_id res chain seq x y z
N MET A 1 -5.11 11.32 -7.03
CA MET A 1 -4.05 12.03 -6.26
C MET A 1 -2.94 11.03 -5.98
N VAL A 2 -1.67 11.45 -6.04
CA VAL A 2 -0.51 10.57 -5.80
C VAL A 2 0.30 11.14 -4.64
N TYR A 3 0.70 10.30 -3.70
CA TYR A 3 1.55 10.67 -2.57
C TYR A 3 2.55 9.55 -2.24
N GLU A 4 3.68 9.91 -1.64
CA GLU A 4 4.66 8.93 -1.16
C GLU A 4 4.10 8.22 0.08
N LEU A 5 4.25 6.89 0.16
CA LEU A 5 3.87 6.14 1.35
C LEU A 5 4.85 6.46 2.48
N ASN A 6 4.35 7.05 3.57
CA ASN A 6 5.13 7.24 4.77
C ASN A 6 5.26 5.93 5.56
N CYS A 7 6.36 5.80 6.28
CA CYS A 7 6.71 4.63 7.06
C CYS A 7 6.38 4.91 8.54
N ASP A 8 5.10 4.80 8.90
CA ASP A 8 4.57 5.14 10.23
C ASP A 8 4.58 3.95 11.22
N TYR A 9 4.48 2.70 10.73
CA TYR A 9 4.43 1.50 11.56
C TYR A 9 5.63 0.56 11.40
N ASP A 10 6.44 0.68 10.34
CA ASP A 10 7.72 -0.04 10.22
C ASP A 10 8.85 0.75 10.92
N SER A 11 9.81 0.04 11.53
CA SER A 11 10.87 0.65 12.34
C SER A 11 11.87 1.51 11.56
N ARG A 12 11.69 1.64 10.23
CA ARG A 12 12.48 2.50 9.36
C ARG A 12 11.83 3.88 9.26
N ASN A 13 12.65 4.93 9.19
CA ASN A 13 12.13 6.30 9.12
C ASN A 13 11.40 6.64 7.81
N SER A 14 11.72 5.98 6.69
CA SER A 14 11.12 6.25 5.37
C SER A 14 11.39 5.11 4.38
N PHE A 15 10.53 4.98 3.37
CA PHE A 15 10.80 4.14 2.18
C PHE A 15 11.61 4.86 1.10
N TYR A 16 12.06 6.09 1.34
CA TYR A 16 12.92 6.88 0.44
C TYR A 16 12.35 7.01 -0.98
N GLY A 17 11.07 7.35 -1.14
CA GLY A 17 10.44 7.49 -2.46
C GLY A 17 10.25 6.19 -3.25
N LYS A 18 10.46 5.03 -2.63
CA LYS A 18 10.34 3.72 -3.30
C LYS A 18 8.93 3.15 -3.29
N ALA A 19 8.01 3.78 -2.57
CA ALA A 19 6.62 3.36 -2.46
C ALA A 19 5.71 4.58 -2.64
N ASN A 20 4.84 4.52 -3.63
CA ASN A 20 3.88 5.57 -3.93
C ASN A 20 2.48 5.00 -3.85
N VAL A 21 1.57 5.77 -3.24
CA VAL A 21 0.15 5.47 -3.23
C VAL A 21 -0.55 6.42 -4.18
N ARG A 22 -1.38 5.84 -5.06
CA ARG A 22 -2.24 6.61 -5.94
C ARG A 22 -3.70 6.24 -5.72
N THR A 23 -4.57 7.24 -5.67
CA THR A 23 -6.02 7.03 -5.62
C THR A 23 -6.62 7.29 -6.98
N GLU A 24 -7.31 6.29 -7.52
CA GLU A 24 -8.04 6.30 -8.79
C GLU A 24 -9.50 5.91 -8.54
N GLY A 25 -10.39 6.92 -8.48
CA GLY A 25 -11.80 6.70 -8.16
C GLY A 25 -11.99 6.07 -6.78
N ASN A 26 -12.59 4.87 -6.74
CA ASN A 26 -12.80 4.08 -5.52
C ASN A 26 -11.66 3.09 -5.23
N LYS A 27 -10.53 3.20 -5.95
CA LYS A 27 -9.35 2.36 -5.76
C LYS A 27 -8.19 3.16 -5.19
N THR A 28 -7.56 2.62 -4.16
CA THR A 28 -6.27 3.11 -3.66
C THR A 28 -5.22 2.07 -4.02
N ILE A 29 -4.24 2.42 -4.85
CA ILE A 29 -3.25 1.50 -5.41
C ILE A 29 -1.88 1.84 -4.82
N LEU A 30 -1.19 0.81 -4.32
CA LEU A 30 0.20 0.87 -3.90
C LEU A 30 1.10 0.43 -5.05
N GLN A 31 1.94 1.36 -5.49
CA GLN A 31 3.02 1.13 -6.43
C GLN A 31 4.35 1.08 -5.68
N SER A 32 5.07 -0.04 -5.79
CA SER A 32 6.43 -0.19 -5.28
C SER A 32 7.40 -0.11 -6.45
N TYR A 33 8.30 0.87 -6.43
CA TYR A 33 9.14 1.27 -7.55
C TYR A 33 8.30 1.64 -8.79
N THR A 34 8.12 0.70 -9.71
CA THR A 34 7.35 0.89 -10.96
C THR A 34 6.21 -0.12 -11.10
N THR A 35 6.02 -0.98 -10.10
CA THR A 35 5.09 -2.12 -10.19
C THR A 35 3.98 -1.96 -9.15
N ASP A 36 2.75 -2.26 -9.57
CA ASP A 36 1.59 -2.24 -8.68
C ASP A 36 1.55 -3.54 -7.88
N VAL A 37 1.71 -3.42 -6.56
CA VAL A 37 1.92 -4.57 -5.68
C VAL A 37 0.71 -4.88 -4.81
N ALA A 38 -0.11 -3.87 -4.51
CA ALA A 38 -1.38 -4.03 -3.80
C ALA A 38 -2.33 -2.90 -4.17
N TYR A 39 -3.62 -3.12 -3.96
CA TYR A 39 -4.64 -2.07 -4.05
C TYR A 39 -5.78 -2.35 -3.08
N ILE A 40 -6.54 -1.32 -2.77
CA ILE A 40 -7.74 -1.38 -1.94
C ILE A 40 -8.89 -0.89 -2.80
N GLU A 41 -9.92 -1.72 -2.95
CA GLU A 41 -11.13 -1.40 -3.68
C GLU A 41 -12.32 -1.70 -2.77
N ASN A 42 -13.23 -0.72 -2.63
CA ASN A 42 -14.44 -0.85 -1.79
C ASN A 42 -14.13 -1.30 -0.34
N GLY A 43 -13.02 -0.83 0.22
CA GLY A 43 -12.57 -1.19 1.57
C GLY A 43 -11.90 -2.55 1.68
N CYS A 44 -11.78 -3.31 0.58
CA CYS A 44 -11.08 -4.59 0.58
C CYS A 44 -9.74 -4.53 -0.12
N ALA A 45 -8.73 -5.00 0.60
CA ALA A 45 -7.37 -4.97 0.15
C ALA A 45 -7.01 -6.24 -0.63
N VAL A 46 -6.42 -6.05 -1.80
CA VAL A 46 -5.95 -7.08 -2.71
C VAL A 46 -4.45 -6.90 -2.90
N VAL A 47 -3.70 -7.97 -2.74
CA VAL A 47 -2.24 -7.98 -2.95
C VAL A 47 -1.96 -8.71 -4.25
N ASN A 48 -1.37 -8.01 -5.23
CA ASN A 48 -1.11 -8.53 -6.57
C ASN A 48 0.17 -9.35 -6.67
N GLY A 49 1.12 -9.19 -5.74
CA GLY A 49 2.33 -10.02 -5.75
C GLY A 49 3.29 -9.73 -4.61
N MET A 50 3.98 -10.80 -4.19
CA MET A 50 4.90 -10.85 -3.05
C MET A 50 6.34 -10.93 -3.56
N TYR A 51 6.86 -9.81 -4.08
CA TYR A 51 8.09 -9.84 -4.89
C TYR A 51 9.39 -9.85 -4.07
N SER A 52 9.42 -9.27 -2.88
CA SER A 52 10.64 -9.14 -2.06
C SER A 52 10.31 -8.73 -0.63
N ASN A 53 11.24 -8.98 0.30
CA ASN A 53 11.09 -8.61 1.71
C ASN A 53 10.86 -7.09 1.93
N THR A 54 11.37 -6.25 1.04
CA THR A 54 11.11 -4.80 1.06
C THR A 54 9.69 -4.46 0.60
N THR A 55 9.23 -5.06 -0.51
CA THR A 55 7.87 -4.93 -1.02
C THR A 55 6.83 -5.37 0.01
N LEU A 56 7.15 -6.42 0.76
CA LEU A 56 6.31 -6.89 1.86
C LEU A 56 6.07 -5.87 2.95
N ARG A 57 7.11 -5.11 3.30
CA ARG A 57 6.99 -4.04 4.28
C ARG A 57 6.13 -2.90 3.73
N HIS A 58 6.32 -2.54 2.45
CA HIS A 58 5.48 -1.53 1.80
C HIS A 58 4.00 -1.95 1.81
N ILE A 59 3.70 -3.22 1.46
CA ILE A 59 2.34 -3.76 1.47
C ILE A 59 1.78 -3.73 2.89
N LYS A 60 2.52 -4.25 3.87
CA LYS A 60 2.05 -4.31 5.27
C LYS A 60 1.74 -2.91 5.80
N GLU A 61 2.62 -1.95 5.56
CA GLU A 61 2.44 -0.56 5.96
C GLU A 61 1.20 0.06 5.29
N PHE A 62 1.10 -0.11 3.97
CA PHE A 62 -0.04 0.36 3.20
C PHE A 62 -1.37 -0.22 3.70
N LEU A 63 -1.40 -1.52 4.01
CA LEU A 63 -2.56 -2.18 4.60
C LEU A 63 -2.87 -1.63 5.99
N LEU A 64 -1.89 -1.41 6.86
CA LEU A 64 -2.12 -0.87 8.19
C LEU A 64 -2.68 0.55 8.15
N GLN A 65 -2.20 1.39 7.23
CA GLN A 65 -2.66 2.78 7.10
C GLN A 65 -4.01 2.91 6.39
N ASN A 66 -4.28 2.06 5.38
CA ASN A 66 -5.40 2.26 4.47
C ASN A 66 -6.47 1.15 4.53
N ALA A 67 -6.13 -0.07 4.96
CA ALA A 67 -7.10 -1.13 5.12
C ALA A 67 -7.93 -0.87 6.38
N ARG A 68 -9.07 -0.19 6.18
CA ARG A 68 -10.15 -0.25 7.16
C ARG A 68 -10.70 -1.67 7.14
N LYS A 69 -11.07 -2.23 8.30
CA LYS A 69 -11.70 -3.55 8.41
C LYS A 69 -12.72 -3.69 7.27
N CYS A 70 -12.56 -4.64 6.34
CA CYS A 70 -13.66 -5.03 5.45
C CYS A 70 -14.80 -5.38 6.39
N GLN A 71 -15.79 -4.50 6.51
CA GLN A 71 -16.97 -4.80 7.29
C GLN A 71 -17.78 -5.76 6.41
N GLY A 72 -17.44 -7.05 6.53
CA GLY A 72 -18.31 -8.11 6.07
C GLY A 72 -19.65 -7.94 6.78
N ILE A 73 -20.68 -7.75 5.96
CA ILE A 73 -22.11 -8.01 6.19
C ILE A 73 -22.46 -8.70 7.50
#